data_AF-A0A924TF93-F1
#
_entry.id   AF-A0A924TF93-F1
#
_cell.length_a   1.000
_cell.length_b   1.000
_cell.length_c   1.000
_cell.angle_alpha   90.00
_cell.angle_beta   90.00
_cell.angle_gamma   90.00
#
_symmetry.space_group_name_H-M   'P 1'
#
loop_
_entity.id
_entity.type
_entity.pdbx_description
1 polymer ?
#
loop_
_entity_poly.entity_id
_entity_poly.type
_entity_poly.pdbx_seq_one_letter_code
_entity_poly.pdbx_strand_id
1 'polypeptide(L)'
;VDTSDPFISRTIPSADESLVVIRFANPRGFDFPYLLSMLHDSFMSRANTLVVPGGKMELAMQLIFTPMIQRLVERRKKLLAA
;
A
#
# COMPACT_ATOMS: atom_id res chain seq x y z
N VAL A 1 17.69 -6.27 7.61
CA VAL A 1 17.85 -7.73 7.81
C VAL A 1 18.59 -8.29 6.62
N ASP A 2 19.55 -9.18 6.85
CA ASP A 2 20.25 -9.87 5.79
C ASP A 2 19.42 -11.07 5.32
N THR A 3 19.10 -11.09 4.03
CA THR A 3 18.36 -12.16 3.36
C THR A 3 19.15 -12.75 2.19
N SER A 4 20.47 -12.51 2.14
CA SER A 4 21.36 -12.97 1.06
C SER A 4 21.43 -14.49 0.95
N ASP A 5 21.33 -15.21 2.08
CA ASP A 5 21.17 -16.67 2.12
C ASP A 5 19.90 -17.06 2.91
N PRO A 6 18.81 -17.43 2.21
CA PRO A 6 17.54 -17.76 2.85
C PRO A 6 17.54 -19.16 3.48
N PHE A 7 18.51 -20.03 3.20
CA PHE A 7 18.53 -21.41 3.73
C PHE A 7 19.11 -21.50 5.14
N ILE A 8 19.93 -20.52 5.53
CA ILE A 8 20.51 -20.42 6.87
C ILE A 8 19.74 -19.49 7.80
N SER A 9 18.73 -18.78 7.29
CA SER A 9 17.94 -17.83 8.08
C SER A 9 17.17 -18.57 9.19
N ARG A 10 17.30 -18.07 10.42
CA ARG A 10 16.69 -18.68 11.60
C ARG A 10 15.29 -18.16 11.90
N THR A 11 14.94 -17.00 11.35
CA THR A 11 13.69 -16.29 11.65
C THR A 11 13.15 -15.58 10.42
N ILE A 12 11.83 -15.50 10.31
CA ILE A 12 11.16 -14.71 9.27
C ILE A 12 11.31 -13.22 9.64
N PRO A 13 11.76 -12.35 8.72
CA PRO A 13 11.81 -10.91 8.98
C PRO A 13 10.42 -10.40 9.37
N SER A 14 10.36 -9.62 10.45
CA SER A 14 9.15 -8.95 10.90
C SER A 14 8.75 -7.80 9.97
N ALA A 15 7.54 -7.26 10.17
CA ALA A 15 7.06 -6.14 9.37
C ALA A 15 7.96 -4.90 9.50
N ASP A 16 8.48 -4.63 10.70
CA ASP A 16 9.37 -3.49 10.97
C ASP A 16 10.76 -3.66 10.34
N GLU A 17 11.11 -4.87 9.91
CA GLU A 17 12.36 -5.20 9.24
C GLU A 17 12.25 -5.12 7.71
N SER A 18 11.12 -4.67 7.18
CA SER A 18 10.80 -4.65 5.76
C SER A 18 10.23 -3.31 5.29
N LEU A 19 10.32 -3.07 3.99
CA LEU A 19 9.64 -1.97 3.30
C LEU A 19 8.68 -2.55 2.27
N VAL A 20 7.52 -1.93 2.12
CA VAL A 20 6.50 -2.29 1.15
C VAL A 20 6.50 -1.27 0.01
N VAL A 21 6.70 -1.76 -1.20
CA VAL A 21 6.70 -0.94 -2.42
C VAL A 21 5.34 -1.05 -3.11
N ILE A 22 4.58 0.05 -3.09
CA ILE A 22 3.25 0.14 -3.67
C ILE A 22 3.33 0.87 -5.00
N ARG A 23 3.16 0.13 -6.09
CA ARG A 23 3.17 0.68 -7.45
C ARG A 23 1.74 0.92 -7.94
N PHE A 24 1.43 2.17 -8.28
CA PHE A 24 0.18 2.53 -8.93
C PHE A 24 0.34 2.37 -10.45
N ALA A 25 -0.40 1.42 -11.03
CA ALA A 25 -0.41 1.22 -12.48
C ALA A 25 -0.91 2.47 -13.23
N ASN A 26 -1.92 3.13 -12.66
CA ASN A 26 -2.37 4.45 -13.06
C ASN A 26 -2.39 5.38 -11.84
N PRO A 27 -1.46 6.34 -11.73
CA PRO A 27 -1.38 7.23 -10.57
C PRO A 27 -2.48 8.31 -10.55
N ARG A 28 -3.28 8.44 -11.62
CA ARG A 28 -4.34 9.46 -11.69
C ARG A 28 -5.45 9.16 -10.68
N GLY A 29 -5.81 10.18 -9.89
CA GLY A 29 -6.88 10.09 -8.91
C GLY A 29 -6.46 9.65 -7.50
N PHE A 30 -5.15 9.48 -7.27
CA PHE A 30 -4.58 9.29 -5.93
C PHE A 30 -3.92 10.58 -5.44
N ASP A 31 -4.17 10.93 -4.19
CA ASP A 31 -3.55 12.07 -3.51
C ASP A 31 -2.30 11.59 -2.76
N PHE A 32 -1.15 11.66 -3.41
CA PHE A 32 0.12 11.24 -2.81
C PHE A 32 0.55 12.12 -1.63
N PRO A 33 0.43 13.46 -1.67
CA PRO A 33 0.65 14.30 -0.49
C PRO A 33 -0.16 13.86 0.74
N TYR A 34 -1.43 13.51 0.56
CA TYR A 34 -2.27 12.96 1.64
C TYR A 34 -1.76 11.60 2.13
N LEU A 35 -1.41 10.68 1.22
CA LEU A 35 -0.87 9.38 1.62
C LEU A 35 0.44 9.52 2.40
N LEU A 36 1.33 10.44 2.01
CA LEU A 36 2.59 10.71 2.68
C LEU A 36 2.40 11.33 4.07
N SER A 37 1.42 12.23 4.24
CA SER A 37 1.15 12.84 5.55
C SER A 37 0.54 11.85 6.55
N MET A 38 -0.25 10.90 6.07
CA MET A 38 -0.85 9.86 6.91
C MET A 38 0.16 8.73 7.22
N LEU A 39 0.95 8.32 6.22
CA LEU A 39 1.93 7.24 6.33
C LEU A 39 3.29 7.84 6.68
N HIS A 40 3.54 8.03 7.97
CA HIS A 40 4.79 8.57 8.48
C HIS A 40 5.98 7.72 7.98
N ASP A 41 7.13 8.34 7.74
CA ASP A 41 8.35 7.69 7.21
C ASP A 41 8.18 7.00 5.83
N SER A 42 7.07 7.26 5.13
CA SER A 42 6.91 6.87 3.73
C SER A 42 7.50 7.91 2.79
N PHE A 43 7.89 7.49 1.60
CA PHE A 43 8.46 8.37 0.59
C PHE A 43 8.16 7.87 -0.83
N MET A 44 8.30 8.76 -1.80
CA MET A 44 8.13 8.43 -3.21
C MET A 44 9.47 7.99 -3.81
N SER A 45 9.55 6.75 -4.30
CA SER A 45 10.71 6.27 -5.07
C SER A 45 10.61 6.60 -6.56
N ARG A 46 9.37 6.73 -7.07
CA ARG A 46 9.04 7.19 -8.42
C ARG A 46 7.72 7.96 -8.38
N ALA A 47 7.40 8.71 -9.42
CA ALA A 47 6.15 9.47 -9.53
C ALA A 47 4.87 8.61 -9.35
N ASN A 48 4.94 7.29 -9.58
CA ASN A 48 3.83 6.36 -9.41
C ASN A 48 4.11 5.26 -8.37
N THR A 49 5.13 5.41 -7.53
CA THR A 49 5.57 4.37 -6.60
C THR A 49 5.82 4.95 -5.21
N LEU A 50 5.02 4.51 -4.25
CA LEU A 50 5.10 4.86 -2.84
C LEU A 50 5.83 3.74 -2.08
N VAL A 51 6.80 4.08 -1.25
CA VAL A 51 7.50 3.15 -0.36
C VAL A 51 7.04 3.41 1.07
N VAL A 52 6.58 2.36 1.77
CA VAL A 52 6.00 2.45 3.11
C VAL A 52 6.72 1.48 4.06
N PRO A 53 6.96 1.84 5.34
CA PRO A 53 7.42 0.88 6.34
C PRO A 53 6.47 -0.32 6.46
N GLY A 54 6.98 -1.54 6.58
CA GLY A 54 6.13 -2.74 6.62
C GLY A 54 5.12 -2.74 7.76
N GLY A 55 5.48 -2.21 8.94
CA GLY A 55 4.55 -2.03 10.07
C GLY A 55 3.35 -1.11 9.78
N LYS A 56 3.39 -0.29 8.72
CA LYS A 56 2.30 0.62 8.29
C LYS A 56 1.54 0.10 7.08
N MET A 57 1.79 -1.14 6.65
CA MET A 57 1.14 -1.75 5.49
C MET A 57 -0.38 -1.77 5.61
N GLU A 58 -0.92 -2.13 6.78
CA GLU A 58 -2.37 -2.23 7.00
C GLU A 58 -3.06 -0.87 6.83
N LEU A 59 -2.51 0.18 7.43
CA LEU A 59 -3.01 1.54 7.26
C LEU A 59 -2.92 2.00 5.80
N ALA A 60 -1.82 1.69 5.10
CA ALA A 60 -1.68 2.02 3.68
C ALA A 60 -2.75 1.31 2.83
N MET A 61 -2.99 0.02 3.09
CA MET A 61 -4.05 -0.74 2.42
C MET A 61 -5.43 -0.14 2.68
N GLN A 62 -5.71 0.28 3.91
CA GLN A 62 -6.99 0.90 4.25
C GLN A 62 -7.19 2.22 3.49
N LEU A 63 -6.19 3.11 3.48
CA LEU A 63 -6.29 4.41 2.79
C LEU A 63 -6.44 4.25 1.28
N ILE A 64 -5.79 3.25 0.68
CA ILE A 64 -5.78 3.02 -0.77
C ILE A 64 -7.04 2.25 -1.21
N PHE A 65 -7.36 1.12 -0.57
CA PHE A 65 -8.39 0.20 -1.06
C PHE A 65 -9.80 0.52 -0.59
N THR A 66 -9.98 1.11 0.60
CA THR A 66 -11.33 1.45 1.11
C THR A 66 -12.16 2.26 0.11
N PRO A 67 -11.67 3.41 -0.44
CA PRO A 67 -12.45 4.17 -1.41
C PRO A 67 -12.67 3.42 -2.72
N MET A 68 -11.76 2.53 -3.12
CA MET A 68 -11.90 1.72 -4.32
C MET A 68 -13.01 0.66 -4.15
N ILE A 69 -13.02 -0.03 -3.02
CA ILE A 69 -14.03 -1.04 -2.69
C ILE A 69 -15.41 -0.38 -2.56
N GLN A 70 -15.51 0.78 -1.92
CA GLN A 70 -16.76 1.54 -1.84
C GLN A 70 -17.33 1.85 -3.24
N ARG A 71 -16.49 2.35 -4.17
CA ARG A 71 -16.90 2.61 -5.56
C ARG A 71 -17.39 1.35 -6.27
N LEU A 72 -16.74 0.20 -6.05
CA LEU A 72 -17.15 -1.08 -6.63
C LEU A 72 -18.52 -1.54 -6.10
N VAL A 73 -18.73 -1.44 -4.79
CA VAL A 73 -20.00 -1.80 -4.14
C VAL A 73 -21.13 -0.87 -4.60
N GLU A 74 -20.89 0.43 -4.67
CA GLU A 74 -21.86 1.41 -5.18
C GLU A 74 -22.24 1.13 -6.63
N ARG A 75 -21.24 0.85 -7.49
CA ARG A 75 -21.49 0.50 -8.89
C ARG A 75 -22.34 -0.76 -9.01
N ARG A 76 -22.05 -1.80 -8.20
CA ARG A 76 -22.87 -3.02 -8.15
C ARG A 76 -24.31 -2.71 -7.75
N LYS A 77 -24.53 -1.90 -6.71
CA LYS A 77 -25.88 -1.52 -6.26
C LYS A 77 -26.66 -0.81 -7.37
N LYS A 78 -26.04 0.12 -8.10
CA LYS A 78 -26.67 0.84 -9.22
C LYS A 78 -27.05 -0.11 -10.36
N LEU A 79 -26.20 -1.07 -10.68
CA LEU A 79 -26.48 -2.06 -11.73
C LEU A 79 -27.58 -3.05 -11.35
N LEU A 80 -27.75 -3.36 -10.07
CA LEU A 80 -28.82 -4.24 -9.59
C LEU A 80 -30.17 -3.54 -9.41
N ALA A 81 -30.17 -2.20 -9.33
CA ALA A 81 -31.36 -1.38 -9.19
C ALA A 81 -31.93 -0.91 -10.55
N ALA A 82 -31.19 -1.12 -11.64
CA ALA A 82 -31.59 -0.86 -13.03
C ALA A 82 -32.15 -2.15 -13.65
#